data_AF-A0A7W0GNX4-F1
#
_entry.id   AF-A0A7W0GNX4-F1
#
_cell.length_a   1.000
_cell.length_b   1.000
_cell.length_c   1.000
_cell.angle_alpha   90.00
_cell.angle_beta   90.00
_cell.angle_gamma   90.00
#
_symmetry.space_group_name_H-M   'P 1'
#
loop_
_entity.id
_entity.type
_entity.pdbx_description
1 polymer ?
#
loop_
_entity_poly.entity_id
_entity_poly.type
_entity_poly.pdbx_seq_one_letter_code
_entity_poly.pdbx_strand_id
1 'polypeptide(L)'
;MKLLVVSKLDRSARAISTIIEYIHVGKELGHEVAVFGEQSSEEPVVPYSLDVKGFDFVLFVVYETKDFPDLPYLARLLDGVPKERRVVIDCSGRYNETIRVEHDFNHLEKLDGHQGWEWVEGIQALSDRILQPTLTPLRKDVRSFLFHGYNPAAVARSYESPREAARAWSGGDGARKPYGVAYVGHNWQRWSQIRRFLEAIEPLQEELGPICLAGWRWDERPDWATELGLAGIDTDPALLKRMGVETKWPIPFNETINFMGQARFCPIFHRPLFNHLGLVTVRTFETFCADSIPVLILPDELVEAIYGTTGRPLASGADIAGRLTDMMHRPEVYWDAVLKTRAHLAQHHSYQQRFKELLAILEG
;
A
#
# COMPACT_ATOMS: atom_id res chain seq x y z
N MET A 1 17.85 16.58 11.56
CA MET A 1 17.88 16.53 10.08
C MET A 1 16.58 17.09 9.54
N LYS A 2 16.65 17.84 8.43
CA LYS A 2 15.52 18.42 7.71
C LYS A 2 15.35 17.69 6.38
N LEU A 3 14.19 17.05 6.18
CA LEU A 3 13.85 16.30 4.98
C LEU A 3 12.75 17.01 4.19
N LEU A 4 12.96 17.19 2.89
CA LEU A 4 11.95 17.71 1.97
C LEU A 4 11.43 16.59 1.08
N VAL A 5 10.15 16.26 1.20
CA VAL A 5 9.50 15.22 0.40
C VAL A 5 8.89 15.83 -0.86
N VAL A 6 9.27 15.31 -2.02
CA VAL A 6 8.68 15.64 -3.31
C VAL A 6 7.78 14.48 -3.71
N SER A 7 6.48 14.70 -3.65
CA SER A 7 5.44 13.74 -4.03
C SER A 7 4.18 14.50 -4.37
N LYS A 8 3.41 14.01 -5.34
CA LYS A 8 2.04 14.50 -5.49
C LYS A 8 1.17 13.90 -4.38
N LEU A 9 0.61 14.77 -3.56
CA LEU A 9 -0.32 14.43 -2.49
C LEU A 9 -1.74 14.37 -3.04
N ASP A 10 -2.38 13.23 -2.90
CA ASP A 10 -3.77 12.99 -3.26
C ASP A 10 -4.43 12.29 -2.06
N ARG A 11 -5.55 12.83 -1.57
CA ARG A 11 -6.25 12.32 -0.38
C ARG A 11 -6.79 10.90 -0.56
N SER A 12 -6.87 10.42 -1.79
CA SER A 12 -7.39 9.10 -2.14
C SER A 12 -6.31 8.15 -2.65
N ALA A 13 -5.04 8.58 -2.76
CA ALA A 13 -4.01 7.78 -3.42
C ALA A 13 -2.61 7.87 -2.78
N ARG A 14 -1.83 6.80 -3.04
CA ARG A 14 -0.37 6.72 -2.88
C ARG A 14 0.13 6.78 -1.43
N ALA A 15 1.07 7.68 -1.17
CA ALA A 15 1.93 7.70 0.00
C ALA A 15 1.52 8.73 1.06
N ILE A 16 0.40 9.44 0.90
CA ILE A 16 0.03 10.54 1.79
C ILE A 16 0.01 10.13 3.27
N SER A 17 -0.55 8.97 3.61
CA SER A 17 -0.56 8.48 4.99
C SER A 17 0.87 8.21 5.49
N THR A 18 1.71 7.56 4.68
CA THR A 18 3.12 7.34 5.02
C THR A 18 3.88 8.66 5.21
N ILE A 19 3.66 9.66 4.37
CA ILE A 19 4.32 10.98 4.49
C ILE A 19 3.88 11.69 5.77
N ILE A 20 2.59 11.67 6.09
CA ILE A 20 2.04 12.24 7.34
C ILE A 20 2.68 11.57 8.57
N GLU A 21 2.84 10.25 8.54
CA GLU A 21 3.49 9.52 9.64
C GLU A 21 4.97 9.88 9.78
N TYR A 22 5.68 10.11 8.67
CA TYR A 22 7.07 10.60 8.71
C TYR A 22 7.16 12.02 9.27
N ILE A 23 6.17 12.88 9.01
CA ILE A 23 6.07 14.22 9.61
C ILE A 23 5.91 14.11 11.13
N HIS A 24 4.98 13.28 11.60
CA HIS A 24 4.74 13.08 13.02
C HIS A 24 5.96 12.49 13.74
N VAL A 25 6.44 11.34 13.26
CA VAL A 25 7.60 10.64 13.84
C VAL A 25 8.87 11.47 13.76
N GLY A 26 9.09 12.15 12.63
CA GLY A 26 10.22 13.05 12.46
C GLY A 26 10.23 14.12 13.54
N LYS A 27 9.11 14.79 13.76
CA LYS A 27 8.95 15.80 14.81
C LYS A 27 9.20 15.23 16.21
N GLU A 28 8.65 14.06 16.53
CA GLU A 28 8.86 13.38 17.81
C GLU A 28 10.34 13.05 18.08
N LEU A 29 11.09 12.74 17.02
CA LEU A 29 12.52 12.45 17.10
C LEU A 29 13.42 13.71 16.99
N GLY A 30 12.85 14.91 16.90
CA GLY A 30 13.61 16.17 16.78
C GLY A 30 14.09 16.50 15.36
N HIS A 31 13.44 15.93 14.35
CA HIS A 31 13.68 16.18 12.93
C HIS A 31 12.54 17.01 12.31
N GLU A 32 12.82 17.61 11.16
CA GLU A 32 11.83 18.35 10.39
C GLU A 32 11.56 17.58 9.10
N VAL A 33 10.29 17.36 8.78
CA VAL A 33 9.88 16.79 7.49
C VAL A 33 8.84 17.74 6.92
N ALA A 34 9.04 18.18 5.68
CA ALA A 34 8.10 19.01 4.95
C ALA A 34 7.85 18.44 3.56
N VAL A 35 6.76 18.87 2.93
CA VAL A 35 6.43 18.53 1.54
C VAL A 35 6.77 19.71 0.65
N PHE A 36 7.38 19.43 -0.49
CA PHE A 36 7.70 20.47 -1.45
C PHE A 36 6.44 21.00 -2.12
N GLY A 37 6.24 22.32 -2.03
CA GLY A 37 5.10 23.00 -2.63
C GLY A 37 4.66 24.23 -1.85
N GLU A 38 3.59 24.85 -2.33
CA GLU A 38 2.87 25.89 -1.60
C GLU A 38 1.96 25.25 -0.54
N GLN A 39 1.69 25.99 0.54
CA GLN A 39 0.81 25.51 1.59
C GLN A 39 -0.58 25.22 1.02
N SER A 40 -0.99 23.95 1.09
CA SER A 40 -2.33 23.53 0.69
C SER A 40 -3.36 23.92 1.75
N SER A 41 -4.51 24.43 1.30
CA SER A 41 -5.69 24.61 2.15
C SER A 41 -6.41 23.29 2.45
N GLU A 42 -6.19 22.25 1.63
CA GLU A 42 -6.86 20.95 1.78
C GLU A 42 -6.26 20.12 2.90
N GLU A 43 -4.95 20.27 3.15
CA GLU A 43 -4.20 19.54 4.17
C GLU A 43 -3.36 20.51 5.02
N PRO A 44 -4.01 21.36 5.85
CA PRO A 44 -3.33 22.44 6.57
C PRO A 44 -2.34 21.93 7.63
N VAL A 45 -2.45 20.66 8.02
CA VAL A 45 -1.57 20.02 9.01
C VAL A 45 -0.24 19.55 8.39
N VAL A 46 -0.18 19.42 7.07
CA VAL A 46 1.05 19.06 6.37
C VAL A 46 1.90 20.33 6.21
N PRO A 47 3.14 20.37 6.73
CA PRO A 47 4.04 21.48 6.52
C PRO A 47 4.55 21.45 5.07
N TYR A 48 4.33 22.54 4.34
CA TYR A 48 4.87 22.73 3.00
C TYR A 48 6.03 23.73 2.97
N SER A 49 6.96 23.56 2.03
CA SER A 49 8.03 24.53 1.80
C SER A 49 8.47 24.59 0.34
N LEU A 50 8.78 25.80 -0.11
CA LEU A 50 9.48 26.07 -1.37
C LEU A 50 10.97 26.37 -1.18
N ASP A 51 11.44 26.50 0.07
CA ASP A 51 12.85 26.73 0.38
C ASP A 51 13.63 25.41 0.35
N VAL A 52 14.04 25.01 -0.85
CA VAL A 52 14.79 23.76 -1.07
C VAL A 52 16.19 23.76 -0.44
N LYS A 53 16.78 24.95 -0.20
CA LYS A 53 18.15 25.08 0.34
C LYS A 53 18.18 24.88 1.86
N GLY A 54 17.07 25.17 2.53
CA GLY A 54 16.91 24.97 3.97
C GLY A 54 16.85 23.51 4.44
N PHE A 55 16.85 22.53 3.52
CA PHE A 55 16.77 21.11 3.83
C PHE A 55 18.09 20.38 3.58
N ASP A 56 18.36 19.36 4.41
CA ASP A 56 19.55 18.52 4.33
C ASP A 56 19.45 17.55 3.14
N PHE A 57 18.26 16.95 2.96
CA PHE A 57 17.98 16.01 1.88
C PHE A 57 16.62 16.27 1.23
N VAL A 58 16.52 15.93 -0.06
CA VAL A 58 15.27 15.90 -0.82
C VAL A 58 14.94 14.46 -1.20
N LEU A 59 13.74 14.02 -0.84
CA LEU A 59 13.24 12.67 -1.08
C LEU A 59 12.15 12.71 -2.15
N PHE A 60 12.44 12.20 -3.33
CA PHE A 60 11.47 12.02 -4.41
C PHE A 60 10.74 10.70 -4.22
N VAL A 61 9.46 10.74 -3.87
CA VAL A 61 8.63 9.53 -3.70
C VAL A 61 7.84 9.32 -4.98
N VAL A 62 8.19 8.28 -5.74
CA VAL A 62 7.77 8.14 -7.14
C VAL A 62 6.95 6.87 -7.33
N TYR A 63 5.73 7.02 -7.81
CA TYR A 63 4.89 5.93 -8.35
C TYR A 63 4.75 6.07 -9.88
N GLU A 64 4.64 7.30 -10.38
CA GLU A 64 4.38 7.65 -11.78
C GLU A 64 4.94 9.04 -12.15
N THR A 65 4.95 9.38 -13.44
CA THR A 65 5.62 10.61 -13.94
C THR A 65 5.06 11.87 -13.28
N LYS A 66 3.74 11.90 -13.05
CA LYS A 66 3.03 13.03 -12.45
C LYS A 66 3.30 13.22 -10.95
N ASP A 67 4.19 12.44 -10.35
CA ASP A 67 4.72 12.69 -9.00
C ASP A 67 5.86 13.72 -9.02
N PHE A 68 6.50 13.93 -10.17
CA PHE A 68 7.41 15.04 -10.35
C PHE A 68 6.64 16.36 -10.49
N PRO A 69 7.17 17.45 -9.91
CA PRO A 69 6.62 18.77 -10.15
C PRO A 69 6.86 19.20 -11.61
N ASP A 70 6.14 20.23 -12.04
CA ASP A 70 6.34 20.83 -13.36
C ASP A 70 7.73 21.50 -13.50
N LEU A 71 8.11 21.89 -14.73
CA LEU A 71 9.48 22.30 -15.04
C LEU A 71 10.03 23.46 -14.21
N PRO A 72 9.29 24.55 -13.89
CA PRO A 72 9.83 25.61 -13.04
C PRO A 72 10.16 25.12 -11.63
N TYR A 73 9.30 24.27 -11.06
CA TYR A 73 9.50 23.73 -9.72
C TYR A 73 10.55 22.60 -9.68
N LEU A 74 10.58 21.75 -10.72
CA LEU A 74 11.61 20.73 -10.88
C LEU A 74 12.99 21.36 -11.07
N ALA A 75 13.12 22.36 -11.96
CA ALA A 75 14.36 23.10 -12.14
C ALA A 75 14.84 23.73 -10.82
N ARG A 76 13.94 24.30 -10.02
CA ARG A 76 14.28 24.82 -8.68
C ARG A 76 14.87 23.74 -7.77
N LEU A 77 14.33 22.53 -7.76
CA LEU A 77 14.87 21.41 -6.97
C LEU A 77 16.25 20.99 -7.48
N LEU A 78 16.41 20.88 -8.81
CA LEU A 78 17.66 20.45 -9.43
C LEU A 78 18.77 21.51 -9.29
N ASP A 79 18.47 22.78 -9.42
CA ASP A 79 19.47 23.84 -9.28
C ASP A 79 19.75 24.18 -7.80
N GLY A 80 18.75 23.98 -6.95
CA GLY A 80 18.81 24.38 -5.53
C GLY A 80 19.42 23.34 -4.60
N VAL A 81 19.42 22.06 -4.98
CA VAL A 81 19.90 20.95 -4.14
C VAL A 81 20.88 20.12 -4.93
N PRO A 82 22.11 19.88 -4.46
CA PRO A 82 23.09 19.08 -5.17
C PRO A 82 22.69 17.59 -5.21
N LYS A 83 23.16 16.85 -6.22
CA LYS A 83 22.70 15.48 -6.54
C LYS A 83 22.89 14.51 -5.38
N GLU A 84 23.99 14.61 -4.65
CA GLU A 84 24.33 13.79 -3.49
C GLU A 84 23.36 13.92 -2.30
N ARG A 85 22.57 15.01 -2.26
CA ARG A 85 21.52 15.25 -1.26
C ARG A 85 20.12 14.89 -1.75
N ARG A 86 20.00 14.35 -2.96
CA ARG A 86 18.73 13.88 -3.51
C ARG A 86 18.65 12.37 -3.33
N VAL A 87 17.46 11.87 -3.08
CA VAL A 87 17.18 10.44 -2.96
C VAL A 87 15.88 10.15 -3.68
N VAL A 88 15.83 9.06 -4.43
CA VAL A 88 14.60 8.58 -5.07
C VAL A 88 14.11 7.35 -4.31
N ILE A 89 12.84 7.35 -3.95
CA ILE A 89 12.11 6.19 -3.45
C ILE A 89 11.17 5.76 -4.57
N ASP A 90 11.58 4.74 -5.32
CA ASP A 90 10.82 4.16 -6.42
C ASP A 90 9.82 3.12 -5.87
N CYS A 91 8.57 3.55 -5.75
CA CYS A 91 7.49 2.75 -5.17
C CYS A 91 6.76 1.85 -6.19
N SER A 92 7.16 1.88 -7.47
CA SER A 92 6.52 1.09 -8.54
C SER A 92 7.48 0.20 -9.33
N GLY A 93 8.77 0.25 -9.01
CA GLY A 93 9.79 -0.57 -9.66
C GLY A 93 10.20 -0.05 -11.04
N ARG A 94 9.95 1.24 -11.33
CA ARG A 94 10.27 1.89 -12.60
C ARG A 94 11.77 2.05 -12.84
N TYR A 95 12.60 2.01 -11.80
CA TYR A 95 14.05 2.05 -11.99
C TYR A 95 14.66 0.70 -12.42
N ASN A 96 13.85 -0.35 -12.56
CA ASN A 96 14.28 -1.61 -13.16
C ASN A 96 14.20 -1.57 -14.69
N GLU A 97 14.86 -2.54 -15.35
CA GLU A 97 14.59 -2.86 -16.76
C GLU A 97 13.10 -3.17 -16.97
N THR A 98 12.65 -3.22 -18.23
CA THR A 98 11.26 -3.58 -18.55
C THR A 98 10.97 -5.01 -18.09
N ILE A 99 10.11 -5.12 -17.08
CA ILE A 99 9.67 -6.38 -16.51
C ILE A 99 8.18 -6.54 -16.82
N ARG A 100 7.83 -7.72 -17.31
CA ARG A 100 6.44 -8.13 -17.52
C ARG A 100 6.17 -9.43 -16.78
N VAL A 101 5.18 -9.41 -15.92
CA VAL A 101 4.69 -10.57 -15.17
C VAL A 101 3.21 -10.70 -15.47
N GLU A 102 2.85 -11.75 -16.20
CA GLU A 102 1.47 -11.94 -16.70
C GLU A 102 0.99 -10.75 -17.55
N HIS A 103 -0.01 -10.03 -17.06
CA HIS A 103 -0.61 -8.83 -17.65
C HIS A 103 -0.09 -7.53 -16.99
N ASP A 104 0.81 -7.64 -16.03
CA ASP A 104 1.35 -6.56 -15.21
C ASP A 104 2.80 -6.24 -15.61
N PHE A 105 3.17 -4.95 -15.52
CA PHE A 105 4.42 -4.42 -16.02
C PHE A 105 4.77 -3.08 -15.36
N ASN A 106 6.07 -2.82 -15.20
CA ASN A 106 6.58 -1.61 -14.52
C ASN A 106 6.56 -0.36 -15.41
N HIS A 107 6.68 -0.55 -16.72
CA HIS A 107 6.72 0.53 -17.72
C HIS A 107 5.57 0.46 -18.69
N LEU A 108 4.56 1.31 -18.51
CA LEU A 108 3.36 1.30 -19.31
C LEU A 108 3.50 2.24 -20.51
N GLU A 109 4.41 1.91 -21.44
CA GLU A 109 4.87 2.80 -22.53
C GLU A 109 3.72 3.50 -23.29
N LYS A 110 2.62 2.78 -23.55
CA LYS A 110 1.43 3.34 -24.23
C LYS A 110 0.72 4.45 -23.46
N LEU A 111 0.83 4.51 -22.14
CA LEU A 111 0.27 5.60 -21.32
C LEU A 111 1.34 6.53 -20.75
N ASP A 112 2.50 5.98 -20.42
CA ASP A 112 3.60 6.76 -19.87
C ASP A 112 4.15 7.74 -20.92
N GLY A 113 3.96 7.46 -22.22
CA GLY A 113 4.49 8.28 -23.31
C GLY A 113 6.01 8.19 -23.44
N HIS A 114 6.62 7.30 -22.64
CA HIS A 114 8.06 7.16 -22.47
C HIS A 114 8.45 5.69 -22.54
N GLN A 115 9.63 5.44 -23.08
CA GLN A 115 10.23 4.11 -23.08
C GLN A 115 10.82 3.78 -21.70
N GLY A 116 10.91 2.50 -21.34
CA GLY A 116 11.43 2.11 -20.02
C GLY A 116 12.86 2.61 -19.72
N TRP A 117 13.70 2.77 -20.74
CA TRP A 117 15.06 3.30 -20.57
C TRP A 117 15.06 4.80 -20.20
N GLU A 118 14.10 5.59 -20.70
CA GLU A 118 13.98 7.02 -20.38
C GLU A 118 13.68 7.24 -18.89
N TRP A 119 12.90 6.33 -18.30
CA TRP A 119 12.65 6.31 -16.86
C TRP A 119 13.91 6.05 -16.05
N VAL A 120 14.73 5.09 -16.48
CA VAL A 120 15.98 4.75 -15.82
C VAL A 120 16.95 5.94 -15.89
N GLU A 121 17.12 6.54 -17.08
CA GLU A 121 17.98 7.72 -17.26
C GLU A 121 17.48 8.93 -16.49
N GLY A 122 16.16 9.19 -16.47
CA GLY A 122 15.57 10.29 -15.72
C GLY A 122 15.78 10.16 -14.22
N ILE A 123 15.58 8.96 -13.66
CA ILE A 123 15.83 8.69 -12.24
C ILE A 123 17.33 8.79 -11.92
N GLN A 124 18.22 8.29 -12.79
CA GLN A 124 19.67 8.42 -12.65
C GLN A 124 20.15 9.87 -12.72
N ALA A 125 19.58 10.68 -13.60
CA ALA A 125 19.88 12.10 -13.69
C ALA A 125 19.50 12.84 -12.41
N LEU A 126 18.43 12.38 -11.76
CA LEU A 126 17.92 12.94 -10.52
C LEU A 126 18.79 12.60 -9.31
N SER A 127 19.19 11.34 -9.15
CA SER A 127 19.87 10.85 -7.95
C SER A 127 20.71 9.60 -8.23
N ASP A 128 21.84 9.48 -7.54
CA ASP A 128 22.62 8.22 -7.47
C ASP A 128 22.22 7.35 -6.26
N ARG A 129 21.37 7.89 -5.37
CA ARG A 129 20.80 7.18 -4.21
C ARG A 129 19.36 6.80 -4.52
N ILE A 130 19.16 5.53 -4.85
CA ILE A 130 17.86 4.99 -5.26
C ILE A 130 17.45 3.89 -4.30
N LEU A 131 16.26 4.05 -3.75
CA LEU A 131 15.64 3.18 -2.77
C LEU A 131 14.39 2.55 -3.37
N GLN A 132 14.11 1.30 -3.01
CA GLN A 132 12.85 0.62 -3.35
C GLN A 132 12.25 -0.02 -2.08
N PRO A 133 10.91 0.00 -1.92
CA PRO A 133 10.21 -0.66 -0.82
C PRO A 133 10.12 -2.16 -1.04
N THR A 134 11.27 -2.81 -1.22
CA THR A 134 11.45 -4.25 -1.31
C THR A 134 12.62 -4.66 -0.44
N LEU A 135 12.58 -5.89 0.08
CA LEU A 135 13.66 -6.47 0.89
C LEU A 135 14.90 -6.80 0.06
N THR A 136 14.70 -7.19 -1.20
CA THR A 136 15.77 -7.63 -2.11
C THR A 136 15.55 -6.98 -3.47
N PRO A 137 16.05 -5.74 -3.67
CA PRO A 137 15.99 -5.10 -4.98
C PRO A 137 16.65 -5.97 -6.06
N LEU A 138 16.08 -6.00 -7.26
CA LEU A 138 16.66 -6.77 -8.37
C LEU A 138 17.98 -6.16 -8.86
N ARG A 139 18.09 -4.83 -8.76
CA ARG A 139 19.24 -4.05 -9.19
C ARG A 139 20.24 -3.88 -8.06
N LYS A 140 21.53 -4.05 -8.38
CA LYS A 140 22.65 -3.92 -7.43
C LYS A 140 22.91 -2.47 -6.99
N ASP A 141 22.52 -1.51 -7.83
CA ASP A 141 22.62 -0.07 -7.57
C ASP A 141 21.38 0.48 -6.84
N VAL A 142 20.47 -0.39 -6.39
CA VAL A 142 19.30 -0.01 -5.59
C VAL A 142 19.43 -0.56 -4.19
N ARG A 143 19.14 0.28 -3.19
CA ARG A 143 19.14 -0.12 -1.78
C ARG A 143 17.72 -0.45 -1.31
N SER A 144 17.60 -1.52 -0.53
CA SER A 144 16.35 -1.89 0.16
C SER A 144 15.97 -0.81 1.17
N PHE A 145 14.74 -0.33 1.11
CA PHE A 145 14.14 0.52 2.14
C PHE A 145 12.63 0.39 2.11
N LEU A 146 12.05 -0.32 3.08
CA LEU A 146 10.60 -0.50 3.22
C LEU A 146 9.93 0.81 3.63
N PHE A 147 9.74 1.74 2.69
CA PHE A 147 9.21 3.09 2.93
C PHE A 147 7.92 3.13 3.76
N HIS A 148 7.02 2.15 3.55
CA HIS A 148 5.79 2.02 4.31
C HIS A 148 6.03 1.35 5.68
N GLY A 149 5.25 1.76 6.68
CA GLY A 149 5.33 1.25 8.04
C GLY A 149 3.97 1.03 8.69
N TYR A 150 4.02 0.48 9.90
CA TYR A 150 2.87 0.21 10.76
C TYR A 150 2.72 1.32 11.80
N ASN A 151 1.50 1.83 11.97
CA ASN A 151 1.15 2.74 13.06
C ASN A 151 0.32 2.00 14.12
N PRO A 152 0.90 1.59 15.26
CA PRO A 152 0.15 0.93 16.33
C PRO A 152 -0.94 1.82 16.94
N ALA A 153 -0.78 3.15 16.92
CA ALA A 153 -1.78 4.08 17.43
C ALA A 153 -3.00 4.21 16.50
N ALA A 154 -2.89 3.78 15.24
CA ALA A 154 -3.98 3.79 14.28
C ALA A 154 -4.89 2.54 14.36
N VAL A 155 -4.60 1.60 15.26
CA VAL A 155 -5.44 0.41 15.46
C VAL A 155 -6.83 0.83 15.92
N ALA A 156 -7.84 0.57 15.07
CA ALA A 156 -9.21 1.01 15.30
C ALA A 156 -9.81 0.48 16.61
N ARG A 157 -9.42 -0.75 16.99
CA ARG A 157 -9.83 -1.36 18.25
C ARG A 157 -8.72 -2.25 18.82
N SER A 158 -8.27 -1.88 20.00
CA SER A 158 -7.38 -2.67 20.83
C SER A 158 -8.21 -3.66 21.65
N TYR A 159 -7.85 -4.93 21.59
CA TYR A 159 -8.47 -6.00 22.35
C TYR A 159 -7.47 -6.55 23.36
N GLU A 160 -7.95 -6.89 24.55
CA GLU A 160 -7.10 -7.47 25.60
C GLU A 160 -6.87 -8.96 25.38
N SER A 161 -7.76 -9.64 24.65
CA SER A 161 -7.65 -11.06 24.36
C SER A 161 -8.22 -11.47 23.00
N PRO A 162 -7.75 -12.60 22.43
CA PRO A 162 -8.32 -13.15 21.20
C PRO A 162 -9.83 -13.48 21.32
N ARG A 163 -10.27 -13.88 22.51
CA ARG A 163 -11.68 -14.19 22.81
C ARG A 163 -12.57 -12.95 22.73
N GLU A 164 -12.10 -11.82 23.27
CA GLU A 164 -12.80 -10.54 23.19
C GLU A 164 -12.93 -10.09 21.72
N ALA A 165 -11.81 -10.15 20.98
CA ALA A 165 -11.77 -9.79 19.58
C ALA A 165 -12.70 -10.67 18.72
N ALA A 166 -12.66 -11.99 18.92
CA ALA A 166 -13.54 -12.93 18.23
C ALA A 166 -15.02 -12.67 18.53
N ARG A 167 -15.38 -12.37 19.79
CA ARG A 167 -16.76 -12.05 20.17
C ARG A 167 -17.26 -10.77 19.50
N ALA A 168 -16.44 -9.73 19.46
CA ALA A 168 -16.77 -8.48 18.80
C ALA A 168 -16.89 -8.66 17.28
N TRP A 169 -15.97 -9.43 16.69
CA TRP A 169 -15.93 -9.72 15.26
C TRP A 169 -17.11 -10.56 14.77
N SER A 170 -17.50 -11.60 15.52
CA SER A 170 -18.64 -12.46 15.21
C SER A 170 -20.00 -11.78 15.41
N GLY A 171 -20.04 -10.61 16.05
CA GLY A 171 -21.26 -9.84 16.28
C GLY A 171 -22.06 -10.26 17.51
N GLY A 172 -21.43 -10.26 18.69
CA GLY A 172 -22.15 -10.37 19.97
C GLY A 172 -23.26 -9.30 20.08
N ASP A 173 -24.42 -9.70 20.61
CA ASP A 173 -25.68 -8.92 20.70
C ASP A 173 -26.43 -8.68 19.39
N GLY A 174 -26.14 -9.48 18.35
CA GLY A 174 -26.94 -9.53 17.11
C GLY A 174 -26.52 -8.51 16.03
N ALA A 175 -25.52 -7.67 16.30
CA ALA A 175 -24.97 -6.75 15.31
C ALA A 175 -23.85 -7.42 14.51
N ARG A 176 -24.18 -7.94 13.31
CA ARG A 176 -23.16 -8.41 12.36
C ARG A 176 -22.41 -7.23 11.75
N LYS A 177 -21.12 -7.41 11.48
CA LYS A 177 -20.34 -6.51 10.62
C LYS A 177 -21.10 -6.30 9.29
N PRO A 178 -21.20 -5.07 8.76
CA PRO A 178 -21.92 -4.79 7.51
C PRO A 178 -21.46 -5.65 6.33
N TYR A 179 -20.18 -6.01 6.30
CA TYR A 179 -19.58 -6.78 5.22
C TYR A 179 -18.97 -8.09 5.72
N GLY A 180 -19.15 -9.15 4.96
CA GLY A 180 -18.34 -10.36 5.05
C GLY A 180 -16.92 -10.11 4.59
N VAL A 181 -16.78 -9.41 3.46
CA VAL A 181 -15.47 -9.04 2.88
C VAL A 181 -15.49 -7.58 2.44
N ALA A 182 -14.43 -6.85 2.77
CA ALA A 182 -14.16 -5.54 2.16
C ALA A 182 -12.73 -5.45 1.64
N TYR A 183 -12.57 -4.86 0.46
CA TYR A 183 -11.28 -4.54 -0.14
C TYR A 183 -11.22 -3.07 -0.56
N VAL A 184 -10.08 -2.43 -0.34
CA VAL A 184 -9.79 -1.06 -0.78
C VAL A 184 -8.60 -1.09 -1.74
N GLY A 185 -8.84 -0.66 -2.97
CA GLY A 185 -7.84 -0.63 -4.03
C GLY A 185 -8.48 -0.31 -5.38
N HIS A 186 -7.73 -0.47 -6.47
CA HIS A 186 -8.27 -0.28 -7.82
C HIS A 186 -8.11 -1.55 -8.65
N ASN A 187 -8.96 -1.71 -9.67
CA ASN A 187 -8.97 -2.88 -10.54
C ASN A 187 -7.67 -3.06 -11.35
N TRP A 188 -7.00 -1.95 -11.68
CA TRP A 188 -5.79 -1.94 -12.50
C TRP A 188 -4.70 -2.87 -11.96
N GLN A 189 -4.30 -3.83 -12.79
CA GLN A 189 -3.36 -4.92 -12.56
C GLN A 189 -3.68 -5.80 -11.34
N ARG A 190 -4.92 -5.76 -10.84
CA ARG A 190 -5.38 -6.53 -9.68
C ARG A 190 -6.62 -7.37 -9.94
N TRP A 191 -7.26 -7.20 -11.09
CA TRP A 191 -8.49 -7.92 -11.42
C TRP A 191 -8.32 -9.43 -11.34
N SER A 192 -7.22 -9.99 -11.85
CA SER A 192 -7.00 -11.45 -11.82
C SER A 192 -6.96 -12.01 -10.39
N GLN A 193 -6.37 -11.27 -9.44
CA GLN A 193 -6.30 -11.65 -8.03
C GLN A 193 -7.70 -11.59 -7.39
N ILE A 194 -8.43 -10.50 -7.64
CA ILE A 194 -9.81 -10.33 -7.15
C ILE A 194 -10.72 -11.41 -7.71
N ARG A 195 -10.66 -11.67 -9.02
CA ARG A 195 -11.46 -12.72 -9.68
C ARG A 195 -11.20 -14.07 -9.04
N ARG A 196 -9.93 -14.48 -8.92
CA ARG A 196 -9.55 -15.75 -8.28
C ARG A 196 -10.06 -15.84 -6.84
N PHE A 197 -9.98 -14.75 -6.09
CA PHE A 197 -10.52 -14.70 -4.73
C PHE A 197 -12.04 -14.88 -4.72
N LEU A 198 -12.78 -14.10 -5.54
CA LEU A 198 -14.24 -14.16 -5.63
C LEU A 198 -14.74 -15.54 -6.07
N GLU A 199 -14.14 -16.14 -7.10
CA GLU A 199 -14.46 -17.50 -7.56
C GLU A 199 -14.20 -18.54 -6.47
N ALA A 200 -13.11 -18.38 -5.70
CA ALA A 200 -12.81 -19.31 -4.61
C ALA A 200 -13.81 -19.22 -3.46
N ILE A 201 -14.34 -18.02 -3.16
CA ILE A 201 -15.27 -17.82 -2.04
C ILE A 201 -16.75 -17.90 -2.43
N GLU A 202 -17.05 -18.10 -3.72
CA GLU A 202 -18.41 -18.27 -4.24
C GLU A 202 -19.23 -19.32 -3.45
N PRO A 203 -18.68 -20.50 -3.09
CA PRO A 203 -19.40 -21.48 -2.28
C PRO A 203 -19.77 -21.00 -0.86
N LEU A 204 -19.15 -19.92 -0.36
CA LEU A 204 -19.32 -19.41 1.00
C LEU A 204 -20.18 -18.14 1.06
N GLN A 205 -20.78 -17.72 -0.05
CA GLN A 205 -21.45 -16.42 -0.17
C GLN A 205 -22.51 -16.18 0.93
N GLU A 206 -23.32 -17.19 1.24
CA GLU A 206 -24.36 -17.11 2.28
C GLU A 206 -23.78 -16.97 3.70
N GLU A 207 -22.66 -17.64 3.98
CA GLU A 207 -22.03 -17.66 5.30
C GLU A 207 -21.15 -16.42 5.55
N LEU A 208 -20.48 -15.92 4.51
CA LEU A 208 -19.62 -14.75 4.59
C LEU A 208 -20.44 -13.48 4.80
N GLY A 209 -21.52 -13.32 4.03
CA GLY A 209 -22.29 -12.08 3.95
C GLY A 209 -21.81 -11.14 2.83
N PRO A 210 -22.28 -9.88 2.83
CA PRO A 210 -22.05 -8.95 1.72
C PRO A 210 -20.57 -8.69 1.42
N ILE A 211 -20.23 -8.53 0.14
CA ILE A 211 -18.87 -8.22 -0.32
C ILE A 211 -18.85 -6.79 -0.85
N CYS A 212 -17.84 -6.00 -0.46
CA CYS A 212 -17.65 -4.64 -0.96
C CYS A 212 -16.24 -4.42 -1.52
N LEU A 213 -16.17 -3.86 -2.73
CA LEU A 213 -14.94 -3.39 -3.37
C LEU A 213 -14.99 -1.87 -3.47
N ALA A 214 -14.12 -1.18 -2.74
CA ALA A 214 -14.02 0.27 -2.77
C ALA A 214 -12.80 0.74 -3.55
N GLY A 215 -13.00 1.69 -4.45
CA GLY A 215 -11.95 2.32 -5.24
C GLY A 215 -12.32 2.48 -6.70
N TRP A 216 -11.30 2.50 -7.55
CA TRP A 216 -11.49 2.94 -8.93
C TRP A 216 -11.85 1.78 -9.86
N ARG A 217 -12.97 1.96 -10.58
CA ARG A 217 -13.38 1.18 -11.77
C ARG A 217 -13.51 -0.33 -11.55
N TRP A 218 -14.11 -0.74 -10.44
CA TRP A 218 -14.37 -2.16 -10.17
C TRP A 218 -15.43 -2.79 -11.07
N ASP A 219 -16.42 -2.02 -11.48
CA ASP A 219 -17.62 -2.44 -12.22
C ASP A 219 -17.53 -2.19 -13.72
N GLU A 220 -16.65 -1.29 -14.16
CA GLU A 220 -16.55 -0.91 -15.57
C GLU A 220 -15.09 -0.72 -16.00
N ARG A 221 -14.73 -1.39 -17.10
CA ARG A 221 -13.47 -1.14 -17.80
C ARG A 221 -13.58 0.21 -18.55
N PRO A 222 -12.67 1.17 -18.34
CA PRO A 222 -12.71 2.46 -19.04
C PRO A 222 -12.53 2.33 -20.56
N ASP A 223 -13.25 3.13 -21.34
CA ASP A 223 -13.18 3.15 -22.82
C ASP A 223 -11.76 3.33 -23.35
N TRP A 224 -11.02 4.29 -22.80
CA TRP A 224 -9.63 4.55 -23.19
C TRP A 224 -8.72 3.33 -23.01
N ALA A 225 -8.99 2.47 -22.02
CA ALA A 225 -8.22 1.24 -21.79
C ALA A 225 -8.56 0.17 -22.82
N THR A 226 -9.80 0.16 -23.31
CA THR A 226 -10.25 -0.68 -24.42
C THR A 226 -9.63 -0.23 -25.73
N GLU A 227 -9.68 1.07 -26.04
CA GLU A 227 -9.09 1.68 -27.23
C GLU A 227 -7.59 1.41 -27.35
N LEU A 228 -6.86 1.47 -26.24
CA LEU A 228 -5.41 1.21 -26.20
C LEU A 228 -5.05 -0.28 -26.12
N GLY A 229 -6.04 -1.17 -26.00
CA GLY A 229 -5.85 -2.62 -25.88
C GLY A 229 -5.08 -3.03 -24.63
N LEU A 230 -5.27 -2.32 -23.51
CA LEU A 230 -4.55 -2.59 -22.26
C LEU A 230 -5.18 -3.76 -21.50
N ALA A 231 -4.37 -4.77 -21.18
CA ALA A 231 -4.78 -5.84 -20.27
C ALA A 231 -4.64 -5.41 -18.81
N GLY A 232 -5.36 -6.06 -17.90
CA GLY A 232 -5.20 -5.85 -16.46
C GLY A 232 -6.09 -4.77 -15.86
N ILE A 233 -6.88 -4.06 -16.66
CA ILE A 233 -7.97 -3.17 -16.20
C ILE A 233 -9.32 -3.83 -16.53
N ASP A 234 -9.29 -5.14 -16.74
CA ASP A 234 -10.45 -5.97 -17.00
C ASP A 234 -11.36 -6.00 -15.78
N THR A 235 -12.65 -6.19 -16.01
CA THR A 235 -13.66 -6.44 -14.98
C THR A 235 -14.59 -7.54 -15.48
N ASP A 236 -15.31 -8.20 -14.59
CA ASP A 236 -16.36 -9.17 -14.93
C ASP A 236 -17.66 -8.76 -14.23
N PRO A 237 -18.46 -7.88 -14.87
CA PRO A 237 -19.72 -7.43 -14.29
C PRO A 237 -20.70 -8.58 -14.02
N ALA A 238 -20.61 -9.69 -14.77
CA ALA A 238 -21.47 -10.86 -14.57
C ALA A 238 -21.09 -11.61 -13.30
N LEU A 239 -19.79 -11.82 -13.04
CA LEU A 239 -19.30 -12.37 -11.77
C LEU A 239 -19.68 -11.46 -10.59
N LEU A 240 -19.43 -10.15 -10.69
CA LEU A 240 -19.74 -9.20 -9.62
C LEU A 240 -21.24 -9.20 -9.28
N LYS A 241 -22.09 -9.19 -10.30
CA LYS A 241 -23.55 -9.28 -10.14
C LYS A 241 -23.98 -10.61 -9.52
N ARG A 242 -23.43 -11.73 -9.99
CA ARG A 242 -23.73 -13.08 -9.47
C ARG A 242 -23.35 -13.19 -7.98
N MET A 243 -22.20 -12.63 -7.62
CA MET A 243 -21.68 -12.59 -6.25
C MET A 243 -22.32 -11.49 -5.38
N GLY A 244 -23.19 -10.64 -5.94
CA GLY A 244 -23.81 -9.53 -5.20
C GLY A 244 -22.79 -8.53 -4.65
N VAL A 245 -21.68 -8.31 -5.36
CA VAL A 245 -20.60 -7.41 -4.92
C VAL A 245 -21.06 -5.95 -5.02
N GLU A 246 -20.95 -5.21 -3.92
CA GLU A 246 -21.12 -3.77 -3.88
C GLU A 246 -19.83 -3.07 -4.32
N THR A 247 -19.93 -2.13 -5.27
CA THR A 247 -18.81 -1.25 -5.65
C THR A 247 -18.99 0.15 -5.03
N LYS A 248 -17.91 0.72 -4.50
CA LYS A 248 -17.88 2.08 -3.95
C LYS A 248 -16.78 2.91 -4.60
N TRP A 249 -16.98 4.23 -4.63
CA TRP A 249 -15.96 5.19 -5.00
C TRP A 249 -14.70 5.09 -4.10
N PRO A 250 -13.54 5.61 -4.55
CA PRO A 250 -12.34 5.70 -3.73
C PRO A 250 -12.60 6.33 -2.36
N ILE A 251 -12.04 5.67 -1.36
CA ILE A 251 -12.16 6.07 0.04
C ILE A 251 -10.94 6.93 0.39
N PRO A 252 -11.13 8.09 1.05
CA PRO A 252 -10.03 8.87 1.58
C PRO A 252 -9.12 8.03 2.49
N PHE A 253 -7.81 8.29 2.46
CA PHE A 253 -6.84 7.48 3.22
C PHE A 253 -7.15 7.43 4.72
N ASN A 254 -7.62 8.55 5.29
CA ASN A 254 -7.98 8.68 6.71
C ASN A 254 -9.24 7.89 7.10
N GLU A 255 -10.02 7.40 6.12
CA GLU A 255 -11.21 6.59 6.35
C GLU A 255 -11.00 5.11 6.04
N THR A 256 -9.87 4.76 5.44
CA THR A 256 -9.61 3.40 4.93
C THR A 256 -9.60 2.33 6.03
N ILE A 257 -8.97 2.61 7.18
CA ILE A 257 -8.97 1.72 8.35
C ILE A 257 -10.40 1.48 8.85
N ASN A 258 -11.18 2.55 9.00
CA ASN A 258 -12.55 2.47 9.50
C ASN A 258 -13.45 1.69 8.54
N PHE A 259 -13.31 1.91 7.23
CA PHE A 259 -14.05 1.15 6.23
C PHE A 259 -13.69 -0.34 6.26
N MET A 260 -12.40 -0.70 6.26
CA MET A 260 -11.98 -2.10 6.37
C MET A 260 -12.48 -2.75 7.67
N GLY A 261 -12.59 -1.98 8.77
CA GLY A 261 -13.16 -2.44 10.04
C GLY A 261 -14.67 -2.74 10.00
N GLN A 262 -15.38 -2.38 8.93
CA GLN A 262 -16.78 -2.77 8.70
C GLN A 262 -16.90 -4.19 8.14
N ALA A 263 -15.80 -4.83 7.77
CA ALA A 263 -15.79 -6.20 7.27
C ALA A 263 -15.35 -7.22 8.31
N ARG A 264 -15.77 -8.47 8.11
CA ARG A 264 -15.20 -9.62 8.81
C ARG A 264 -13.79 -9.90 8.28
N PHE A 265 -13.62 -9.96 6.96
CA PHE A 265 -12.35 -10.27 6.32
C PHE A 265 -11.88 -9.15 5.40
N CYS A 266 -10.58 -8.90 5.40
CA CYS A 266 -9.93 -7.97 4.46
C CYS A 266 -8.77 -8.68 3.77
N PRO A 267 -8.91 -9.07 2.48
CA PRO A 267 -7.84 -9.71 1.75
C PRO A 267 -6.71 -8.72 1.47
N ILE A 268 -5.47 -9.19 1.64
CA ILE A 268 -4.25 -8.50 1.22
C ILE A 268 -3.65 -9.29 0.07
N PHE A 269 -3.66 -8.72 -1.12
CA PHE A 269 -2.91 -9.21 -2.26
C PHE A 269 -2.19 -8.04 -2.94
N HIS A 270 -1.08 -8.35 -3.58
CA HIS A 270 -0.38 -7.42 -4.45
C HIS A 270 -0.63 -7.78 -5.92
N ARG A 271 -0.43 -6.79 -6.81
CA ARG A 271 -0.42 -7.00 -8.25
C ARG A 271 0.74 -7.95 -8.65
N PRO A 272 0.66 -8.71 -9.76
CA PRO A 272 1.66 -9.72 -10.10
C PRO A 272 3.11 -9.21 -10.09
N LEU A 273 3.34 -8.01 -10.65
CA LEU A 273 4.67 -7.40 -10.67
C LEU A 273 5.19 -7.14 -9.25
N PHE A 274 4.33 -6.68 -8.34
CA PHE A 274 4.75 -6.35 -6.98
C PHE A 274 5.13 -7.60 -6.20
N ASN A 275 4.42 -8.71 -6.40
CA ASN A 275 4.83 -10.02 -5.87
C ASN A 275 6.21 -10.44 -6.43
N HIS A 276 6.43 -10.28 -7.73
CA HIS A 276 7.71 -10.61 -8.37
C HIS A 276 8.87 -9.75 -7.86
N LEU A 277 8.63 -8.45 -7.63
CA LEU A 277 9.63 -7.52 -7.12
C LEU A 277 9.80 -7.56 -5.59
N GLY A 278 8.92 -8.26 -4.88
CA GLY A 278 8.85 -8.21 -3.41
C GLY A 278 8.50 -6.82 -2.87
N LEU A 279 7.77 -6.01 -3.64
CA LEU A 279 7.38 -4.65 -3.24
C LEU A 279 6.29 -4.69 -2.17
N VAL A 280 6.49 -3.95 -1.08
CA VAL A 280 5.45 -3.70 -0.08
C VAL A 280 4.71 -2.42 -0.38
N THR A 281 3.42 -2.40 -0.05
CA THR A 281 2.55 -1.22 -0.16
C THR A 281 2.04 -0.79 1.21
N VAL A 282 1.45 0.40 1.30
CA VAL A 282 0.75 0.84 2.53
C VAL A 282 -0.31 -0.16 3.03
N ARG A 283 -1.03 -0.85 2.13
CA ARG A 283 -2.04 -1.87 2.50
C ARG A 283 -1.44 -3.05 3.27
N THR A 284 -0.16 -3.36 3.01
CA THR A 284 0.59 -4.43 3.69
C THR A 284 0.55 -4.26 5.21
N PHE A 285 0.57 -3.01 5.68
CA PHE A 285 0.59 -2.68 7.11
C PHE A 285 -0.77 -2.18 7.60
N GLU A 286 -1.41 -1.29 6.85
CA GLU A 286 -2.60 -0.58 7.34
C GLU A 286 -3.83 -1.50 7.49
N THR A 287 -3.92 -2.60 6.73
CA THR A 287 -5.00 -3.60 6.94
C THR A 287 -4.96 -4.21 8.34
N PHE A 288 -3.78 -4.32 8.97
CA PHE A 288 -3.66 -4.78 10.35
C PHE A 288 -4.15 -3.76 11.38
N CYS A 289 -4.39 -2.50 11.00
CA CYS A 289 -4.98 -1.50 11.89
C CYS A 289 -6.52 -1.61 11.93
N ALA A 290 -7.15 -2.27 10.97
CA ALA A 290 -8.60 -2.40 10.90
C ALA A 290 -9.15 -3.40 11.92
N ASP A 291 -10.40 -3.20 12.35
CA ASP A 291 -11.14 -4.14 13.20
C ASP A 291 -11.73 -5.30 12.37
N SER A 292 -10.86 -6.03 11.68
CA SER A 292 -11.17 -7.18 10.81
C SER A 292 -10.03 -8.20 10.86
N ILE A 293 -10.26 -9.41 10.34
CA ILE A 293 -9.21 -10.41 10.16
C ILE A 293 -8.57 -10.21 8.77
N PRO A 294 -7.27 -9.86 8.68
CA PRO A 294 -6.57 -9.83 7.41
C PRO A 294 -6.42 -11.24 6.83
N VAL A 295 -6.61 -11.38 5.52
CA VAL A 295 -6.42 -12.64 4.80
C VAL A 295 -5.25 -12.46 3.85
N LEU A 296 -4.12 -13.08 4.15
CA LEU A 296 -2.89 -12.89 3.38
C LEU A 296 -2.91 -13.79 2.14
N ILE A 297 -3.00 -13.17 0.98
CA ILE A 297 -2.95 -13.81 -0.34
C ILE A 297 -1.68 -13.30 -1.02
N LEU A 298 -0.54 -13.66 -0.43
CA LEU A 298 0.80 -13.21 -0.78
C LEU A 298 1.74 -14.42 -0.85
N PRO A 299 2.89 -14.32 -1.54
CA PRO A 299 3.92 -15.36 -1.49
C PRO A 299 4.36 -15.66 -0.06
N ASP A 300 4.55 -16.93 0.29
CA ASP A 300 4.91 -17.37 1.65
C ASP A 300 6.19 -16.70 2.16
N GLU A 301 7.19 -16.52 1.29
CA GLU A 301 8.43 -15.83 1.60
C GLU A 301 8.20 -14.37 2.01
N LEU A 302 7.28 -13.68 1.32
CA LEU A 302 6.93 -12.30 1.65
C LEU A 302 6.11 -12.23 2.95
N VAL A 303 5.22 -13.21 3.17
CA VAL A 303 4.45 -13.30 4.42
C VAL A 303 5.39 -13.45 5.61
N GLU A 304 6.32 -14.40 5.54
CA GLU A 304 7.26 -14.65 6.63
C GLU A 304 8.20 -13.47 6.86
N ALA A 305 8.70 -12.85 5.79
CA ALA A 305 9.65 -11.75 5.92
C ALA A 305 9.05 -10.45 6.47
N ILE A 306 7.74 -10.22 6.29
CA ILE A 306 7.06 -8.99 6.75
C ILE A 306 6.25 -9.21 8.04
N TYR A 307 5.59 -10.34 8.17
CA TYR A 307 4.67 -10.62 9.29
C TYR A 307 5.23 -11.61 10.30
N GLY A 308 6.42 -12.16 10.03
CA GLY A 308 7.04 -13.20 10.83
C GLY A 308 6.25 -14.52 10.80
N THR A 309 6.66 -15.46 11.64
CA THR A 309 5.97 -16.73 11.82
C THR A 309 4.54 -16.57 12.33
N THR A 310 4.25 -15.44 13.00
CA THR A 310 2.93 -15.09 13.52
C THR A 310 1.90 -14.77 12.43
N GLY A 311 2.34 -14.35 11.25
CA GLY A 311 1.46 -14.08 10.11
C GLY A 311 1.04 -15.34 9.34
N ARG A 312 1.77 -16.45 9.48
CA ARG A 312 1.51 -17.70 8.73
C ARG A 312 0.08 -18.23 8.87
N PRO A 313 -0.58 -18.23 10.05
CA PRO A 313 -1.96 -18.65 10.17
C PRO A 313 -2.94 -17.81 9.34
N LEU A 314 -2.61 -16.55 9.07
CA LEU A 314 -3.44 -15.62 8.29
C LEU A 314 -3.28 -15.82 6.77
N ALA A 315 -2.30 -16.62 6.33
CA ALA A 315 -2.11 -16.96 4.93
C ALA A 315 -3.18 -17.96 4.44
N SER A 316 -3.80 -17.64 3.31
CA SER A 316 -4.80 -18.52 2.71
C SER A 316 -4.19 -19.79 2.11
N GLY A 317 -2.93 -19.70 1.66
CA GLY A 317 -2.36 -20.72 0.79
C GLY A 317 -3.21 -20.90 -0.47
N ALA A 318 -3.25 -22.13 -1.01
CA ALA A 318 -4.03 -22.46 -2.20
C ALA A 318 -5.54 -22.58 -1.95
N ASP A 319 -5.96 -23.00 -0.74
CA ASP A 319 -7.36 -23.23 -0.37
C ASP A 319 -7.95 -22.03 0.40
N ILE A 320 -8.35 -21.00 -0.37
CA ILE A 320 -8.93 -19.77 0.19
C ILE A 320 -10.25 -20.06 0.92
N ALA A 321 -11.13 -20.87 0.34
CA ALA A 321 -12.43 -21.19 0.91
C ALA A 321 -12.26 -21.92 2.25
N GLY A 322 -11.49 -23.01 2.27
CA GLY A 322 -11.24 -23.78 3.49
C GLY A 322 -10.61 -22.92 4.59
N ARG A 323 -9.70 -21.99 4.24
CA ARG A 323 -9.13 -21.05 5.22
C ARG A 323 -10.20 -20.14 5.82
N LEU A 324 -11.06 -19.52 5.01
CA LEU A 324 -12.10 -18.64 5.51
C LEU A 324 -13.14 -19.39 6.36
N THR A 325 -13.57 -20.57 5.92
CA THR A 325 -14.44 -21.45 6.71
C THR A 325 -13.83 -21.77 8.07
N ASP A 326 -12.54 -22.09 8.11
CA ASP A 326 -11.85 -22.35 9.37
C ASP A 326 -11.75 -21.11 10.27
N MET A 327 -11.51 -19.93 9.67
CA MET A 327 -11.52 -18.65 10.38
C MET A 327 -12.89 -18.33 10.99
N MET A 328 -13.98 -18.65 10.29
CA MET A 328 -15.33 -18.46 10.81
C MET A 328 -15.67 -19.42 11.95
N HIS A 329 -15.19 -20.67 11.89
CA HIS A 329 -15.44 -21.67 12.92
C HIS A 329 -14.53 -21.53 14.16
N ARG A 330 -13.30 -21.03 13.98
CA ARG A 330 -12.30 -20.91 15.06
C ARG A 330 -11.72 -19.50 15.17
N PRO A 331 -12.54 -18.44 15.27
CA PRO A 331 -12.08 -17.05 15.14
C PRO A 331 -11.05 -16.64 16.21
N GLU A 332 -11.11 -17.23 17.41
CA GLU A 332 -10.15 -16.95 18.48
C GLU A 332 -8.71 -17.30 18.08
N VAL A 333 -8.50 -18.39 17.33
CA VAL A 333 -7.17 -18.81 16.85
C VAL A 333 -6.57 -17.76 15.91
N TYR A 334 -7.41 -17.20 15.05
CA TYR A 334 -6.97 -16.23 14.04
C TYR A 334 -6.81 -14.84 14.63
N TRP A 335 -7.66 -14.44 15.58
CA TRP A 335 -7.44 -13.21 16.33
C TRP A 335 -6.18 -13.24 17.18
N ASP A 336 -5.80 -14.40 17.74
CA ASP A 336 -4.48 -14.56 18.39
C ASP A 336 -3.34 -14.30 17.40
N ALA A 337 -3.43 -14.83 16.18
CA ALA A 337 -2.46 -14.55 15.12
C ALA A 337 -2.45 -13.05 14.71
N VAL A 338 -3.61 -12.40 14.61
CA VAL A 338 -3.71 -10.95 14.33
C VAL A 338 -3.02 -10.14 15.42
N LEU A 339 -3.33 -10.39 16.70
CA LEU A 339 -2.75 -9.63 17.82
C LEU A 339 -1.23 -9.82 17.91
N LYS A 340 -0.75 -11.05 17.73
CA LYS A 340 0.69 -11.35 17.68
C LYS A 340 1.39 -10.69 16.49
N THR A 341 0.75 -10.70 15.32
CA THR A 341 1.28 -10.04 14.13
C THR A 341 1.31 -8.51 14.30
N ARG A 342 0.29 -7.91 14.91
CA ARG A 342 0.31 -6.46 15.26
C ARG A 342 1.49 -6.12 16.16
N ALA A 343 1.76 -6.94 17.19
CA ALA A 343 2.91 -6.76 18.07
C ALA A 343 4.24 -6.87 17.30
N HIS A 344 4.36 -7.87 16.41
CA HIS A 344 5.52 -8.02 15.53
C HIS A 344 5.73 -6.80 14.63
N LEU A 345 4.67 -6.32 13.96
CA LEU A 345 4.72 -5.14 13.09
C LEU A 345 5.08 -3.87 13.88
N ALA A 346 4.56 -3.69 15.09
CA ALA A 346 4.92 -2.57 15.96
C ALA A 346 6.41 -2.57 16.32
N GLN A 347 6.97 -3.75 16.57
CA GLN A 347 8.37 -3.90 16.94
C GLN A 347 9.33 -3.72 15.76
N HIS A 348 9.00 -4.28 14.59
CA HIS A 348 9.95 -4.43 13.48
C HIS A 348 9.67 -3.51 12.28
N HIS A 349 8.45 -3.00 12.17
CA HIS A 349 7.97 -2.29 10.99
C HIS A 349 7.26 -0.97 11.33
N SER A 350 7.41 -0.44 12.54
CA SER A 350 6.81 0.84 12.91
C SER A 350 7.36 2.00 12.10
N TYR A 351 6.58 3.06 11.92
CA TYR A 351 7.07 4.28 11.28
C TYR A 351 8.29 4.89 12.00
N GLN A 352 8.38 4.76 13.32
CA GLN A 352 9.57 5.14 14.08
C GLN A 352 10.82 4.35 13.64
N GLN A 353 10.67 3.04 13.43
CA GLN A 353 11.76 2.20 12.95
C GLN A 353 12.13 2.54 11.50
N ARG A 354 11.14 2.73 10.62
CA ARG A 354 11.36 3.16 9.22
C ARG A 354 12.06 4.50 9.12
N PHE A 355 11.69 5.47 9.96
CA PHE A 355 12.33 6.77 9.98
C PHE A 355 13.80 6.67 10.42
N LYS A 356 14.10 5.90 11.48
CA LYS A 356 15.48 5.66 11.93
C LYS A 356 16.34 4.98 10.84
N GLU A 357 15.77 4.01 10.13
CA GLU A 357 16.43 3.36 9.00
C GLU A 357 16.70 4.34 7.85
N LEU A 358 15.74 5.21 7.53
CA LEU A 358 15.94 6.26 6.54
C LEU A 358 17.10 7.18 6.95
N LEU A 359 17.13 7.66 8.19
CA LEU A 359 18.22 8.52 8.67
C LEU A 359 19.59 7.82 8.52
N ALA A 360 19.69 6.55 8.93
CA ALA A 360 20.91 5.76 8.77
C ALA A 360 21.30 5.56 7.29
N ILE A 361 20.31 5.49 6.38
CA ILE A 361 20.56 5.45 4.93
C ILE A 361 21.09 6.79 4.42
N LEU A 362 20.59 7.91 4.95
CA LEU A 362 20.96 9.24 4.48
C LEU A 362 22.35 9.67 5.00
N GLU A 363 22.69 9.31 6.23
CA GLU A 363 23.95 9.65 6.90
C GLU A 363 25.14 8.80 6.43
N GLY A 364 24.91 7.58 5.97
CA GLY A 364 25.94 6.66 5.45
C GLY A 364 26.00 6.67 3.93
#